data_AF-A0A225E1P0-F1
#
_entry.id   AF-A0A225E1P0-F1
#
_cell.length_a   1.000
_cell.length_b   1.000
_cell.length_c   1.000
_cell.angle_alpha   90.00
_cell.angle_beta   90.00
_cell.angle_gamma   90.00
#
_symmetry.space_group_name_H-M   'P 1'
#
loop_
_entity.id
_entity.type
_entity.pdbx_description
1 polymer ?
#
loop_
_entity_poly.entity_id
_entity_poly.type
_entity_poly.pdbx_seq_one_letter_code
_entity_poly.pdbx_strand_id
1 'polypeptide(L)'
;MWVQTRDFFQRRDPTQLPRAESDPKHKMALVFRWYLGLSSRWANSGDPARQLDYQVWCGPSMGAFNEWAKGSCLEKPAGRGVVVVALNLLFGACVHLRRLALRQQGVTLPDAAFPLAPMSRGELEKRLG
;
A
#
# COMPACT_ATOMS: atom_id res chain seq x y z
N MET A 1 6.50 18.62 -24.21
CA MET A 1 7.09 17.97 -23.03
C MET A 1 7.93 18.95 -22.18
N TRP A 2 8.99 19.59 -22.71
CA TRP A 2 9.73 20.64 -21.97
C TRP A 2 8.86 21.84 -21.55
N VAL A 3 7.95 22.32 -22.40
CA VAL A 3 7.03 23.43 -22.05
C VAL A 3 6.22 23.12 -20.78
N GLN A 4 5.59 21.95 -20.72
CA GLN A 4 4.84 21.50 -19.54
C GLN A 4 5.73 21.33 -18.30
N THR A 5 6.97 20.85 -18.48
CA THR A 5 7.96 20.75 -17.40
C THR A 5 8.32 22.14 -16.86
N ARG A 6 8.63 23.08 -17.75
CA ARG A 6 8.93 24.48 -17.39
C ARG A 6 7.75 25.10 -16.65
N ASP A 7 6.53 24.97 -17.17
CA ASP A 7 5.33 25.56 -16.55
C ASP A 7 5.00 24.91 -15.18
N PHE A 8 5.36 23.64 -14.98
CA PHE A 8 5.29 22.98 -13.68
C PHE A 8 6.31 23.57 -12.70
N PHE A 9 7.59 23.65 -13.10
CA PHE A 9 8.65 24.18 -12.23
C PHE A 9 8.53 25.69 -12.00
N GLN A 10 8.01 26.47 -12.95
CA GLN A 10 7.70 27.89 -12.76
C GLN A 10 6.78 28.12 -11.56
N ARG A 11 5.80 27.23 -11.35
CA ARG A 11 4.85 27.29 -10.23
C ARG A 11 5.38 26.66 -8.95
N ARG A 12 6.20 25.62 -9.06
CA ARG A 12 6.64 24.79 -7.92
C ARG A 12 7.98 25.22 -7.33
N ASP A 13 8.95 25.49 -8.18
CA ASP A 13 10.32 25.90 -7.86
C ASP A 13 10.98 26.55 -9.09
N PRO A 14 10.77 27.87 -9.31
CA PRO A 14 11.29 28.56 -10.49
C PRO A 14 12.83 28.67 -10.48
N THR A 15 13.48 28.46 -9.34
CA THR A 15 14.95 28.57 -9.20
C THR A 15 15.71 27.52 -10.01
N GLN A 16 15.04 26.43 -10.41
CA GLN A 16 15.63 25.38 -11.25
C GLN A 16 15.75 25.79 -12.73
N LEU A 17 14.96 26.78 -13.19
CA LEU A 17 14.85 27.11 -14.60
C LEU A 17 16.12 27.76 -15.19
N PRO A 18 16.79 28.74 -14.52
CA PRO A 18 18.01 29.33 -15.06
C PRO A 18 19.11 28.30 -15.32
N ARG A 19 19.28 27.34 -14.40
CA ARG A 19 20.26 26.25 -14.58
C ARG A 19 19.88 25.33 -15.75
N ALA A 20 18.60 25.11 -16.00
CA ALA A 20 18.14 24.29 -17.11
C ALA A 20 18.40 24.92 -18.49
N GLU A 21 18.60 26.24 -18.55
CA GLU A 21 18.93 26.94 -19.80
C GLU A 21 20.39 26.71 -20.19
N SER A 22 21.31 26.65 -19.22
CA SER A 22 22.75 26.51 -19.45
C SER A 22 23.28 25.07 -19.31
N ASP A 23 22.56 24.17 -18.62
CA ASP A 23 22.96 22.79 -18.36
C ASP A 23 21.95 21.80 -18.98
N PRO A 24 22.26 21.21 -20.16
CA PRO A 24 21.38 20.25 -20.83
C PRO A 24 21.09 18.99 -19.99
N LYS A 25 22.02 18.56 -19.12
CA LYS A 25 21.79 17.41 -18.23
C LYS A 25 20.80 17.79 -17.13
N HIS A 26 20.91 19.00 -16.59
CA HIS A 26 19.94 19.50 -15.61
C HIS A 26 18.53 19.63 -16.22
N LYS A 27 18.42 20.16 -17.45
CA LYS A 27 17.16 20.23 -18.20
C LYS A 27 16.50 18.85 -18.36
N MET A 28 17.30 17.86 -18.76
CA MET A 28 16.83 16.48 -18.89
C MET A 28 16.39 15.88 -17.54
N ALA A 29 17.14 16.14 -16.47
CA ALA A 29 16.78 15.69 -15.13
C ALA A 29 15.44 16.30 -14.66
N LEU A 30 15.18 17.58 -14.96
CA LEU A 30 13.90 18.21 -14.64
C LEU A 30 12.73 17.55 -15.37
N VAL A 31 12.91 17.22 -16.64
CA VAL A 31 11.93 16.48 -17.43
C VAL A 31 11.59 15.13 -16.78
N PHE A 32 12.60 14.36 -16.36
CA PHE A 32 12.36 13.07 -15.70
C PHE A 32 11.69 13.23 -14.33
N ARG A 33 12.13 14.22 -13.53
CA ARG A 33 11.50 14.52 -12.24
C ARG A 33 10.05 14.97 -12.38
N TRP A 34 9.73 15.73 -13.44
CA TRP A 34 8.35 16.13 -13.72
C TRP A 34 7.45 14.91 -13.93
N TYR A 35 7.88 13.95 -14.75
CA TYR A 35 7.10 12.73 -14.98
C TYR A 35 7.01 11.86 -13.72
N LEU A 36 8.14 11.57 -13.05
CA LEU A 36 8.16 10.78 -11.80
C LEU A 36 7.35 11.43 -10.66
N GLY A 37 7.32 12.76 -10.61
CA GLY A 37 6.53 13.48 -9.62
C GLY A 37 5.03 13.46 -9.93
N LEU A 38 4.65 13.53 -11.22
CA LEU A 38 3.26 13.50 -11.64
C LEU A 38 2.66 12.09 -11.66
N SER A 39 3.43 11.04 -11.96
CA SER A 39 2.96 9.64 -11.95
C SER A 39 2.36 9.21 -10.62
N SER A 40 2.96 9.65 -9.50
CA SER A 40 2.38 9.48 -8.15
C SER A 40 1.11 10.31 -7.94
N ARG A 41 1.05 11.54 -8.48
CA ARG A 41 -0.16 12.40 -8.36
C ARG A 41 -1.33 11.86 -9.16
N TRP A 42 -1.10 11.41 -10.39
CA TRP A 42 -2.12 10.80 -11.24
C TRP A 42 -2.73 9.57 -10.59
N ALA A 43 -1.90 8.73 -9.97
CA ALA A 43 -2.37 7.57 -9.20
C ALA A 43 -3.27 8.00 -8.02
N ASN A 44 -2.87 9.00 -7.26
CA ASN A 44 -3.63 9.48 -6.09
C ASN A 44 -4.96 10.16 -6.47
N SER A 45 -4.99 10.94 -7.57
CA SER A 45 -6.21 11.59 -8.04
C SER A 45 -7.13 10.67 -8.86
N GLY A 46 -6.63 9.50 -9.27
CA GLY A 46 -7.35 8.59 -10.14
C GLY A 46 -7.60 9.15 -11.55
N ASP A 47 -6.61 9.84 -12.14
CA ASP A 47 -6.73 10.39 -13.51
C ASP A 47 -6.86 9.27 -14.57
N PRO A 48 -8.06 9.07 -15.17
CA PRO A 48 -8.30 7.95 -16.07
C PRO A 48 -7.49 8.03 -17.37
N ALA A 49 -7.07 9.23 -17.78
CA ALA A 49 -6.24 9.41 -18.97
C ALA A 49 -4.78 8.96 -18.77
N ARG A 50 -4.38 8.69 -17.51
CA ARG A 50 -3.01 8.41 -17.09
C ARG A 50 -2.85 7.08 -16.36
N GLN A 51 -3.81 6.18 -16.47
CA GLN A 51 -3.80 4.90 -15.74
C GLN A 51 -2.52 4.07 -15.94
N LEU A 52 -1.97 4.05 -17.17
CA LEU A 52 -0.72 3.34 -17.46
C LEU A 52 0.53 4.01 -16.86
N ASP A 53 0.43 5.29 -16.50
CA ASP A 53 1.50 6.08 -15.91
C ASP A 53 1.45 6.09 -14.38
N TYR A 54 0.56 5.32 -13.74
CA TYR A 54 0.43 5.32 -12.29
C TYR A 54 1.66 4.75 -11.60
N GLN A 55 2.27 5.56 -10.75
CA GLN A 55 3.28 5.07 -9.83
C GLN A 55 2.61 4.68 -8.50
N VAL A 56 2.31 3.39 -8.34
CA VAL A 56 1.78 2.84 -7.10
C VAL A 56 2.92 2.22 -6.29
N TRP A 57 3.12 2.73 -5.08
CA TRP A 57 4.15 2.25 -4.17
C TRP A 57 3.61 1.02 -3.43
N CYS A 58 4.09 -0.17 -3.80
CA CYS A 58 3.69 -1.41 -3.16
C CYS A 58 4.86 -2.40 -3.09
N GLY A 59 4.74 -3.36 -2.18
CA GLY A 59 5.69 -4.45 -2.00
C GLY A 59 4.98 -5.81 -1.96
N PRO A 60 5.76 -6.90 -1.83
CA PRO A 60 5.21 -8.27 -1.81
C PRO A 60 4.22 -8.52 -0.66
N SER A 61 4.30 -7.73 0.42
CA SER A 61 3.33 -7.75 1.52
C SER A 61 1.90 -7.50 1.07
N MET A 62 1.68 -6.68 0.03
CA MET A 62 0.35 -6.43 -0.51
C MET A 62 -0.22 -7.68 -1.20
N GLY A 63 0.62 -8.45 -1.89
CA GLY A 63 0.23 -9.73 -2.50
C GLY A 63 -0.09 -10.78 -1.45
N ALA A 64 0.78 -10.94 -0.45
CA ALA A 64 0.54 -11.86 0.67
C ALA A 64 -0.75 -11.51 1.44
N PHE A 65 -1.00 -10.22 1.66
CA PHE A 65 -2.24 -9.75 2.24
C PHE A 65 -3.46 -10.10 1.38
N ASN A 66 -3.38 -9.90 0.05
CA ASN A 66 -4.48 -10.22 -0.86
C ASN A 66 -4.83 -11.72 -0.85
N GLU A 67 -3.83 -12.59 -0.86
CA GLU A 67 -4.04 -14.05 -0.77
C GLU A 67 -4.66 -14.45 0.58
N TRP A 68 -4.15 -13.91 1.68
CA TRP A 68 -4.74 -14.12 3.01
C TRP A 68 -6.18 -13.59 3.13
N ALA A 69 -6.50 -12.50 2.43
CA ALA A 69 -7.82 -11.87 2.47
C ALA A 69 -8.86 -12.52 1.53
N LYS A 70 -8.46 -13.43 0.64
CA LYS A 70 -9.33 -14.04 -0.37
C LYS A 70 -10.50 -14.80 0.27
N GLY A 71 -11.72 -14.60 -0.25
CA GLY A 71 -12.94 -15.22 0.25
C GLY A 71 -13.45 -14.66 1.59
N SER A 72 -12.87 -13.57 2.10
CA SER A 72 -13.21 -12.99 3.41
C SER A 72 -13.85 -11.60 3.29
N CYS A 73 -14.26 -11.04 4.43
CA CYS A 73 -14.71 -9.65 4.53
C CYS A 73 -13.67 -8.60 4.09
N LEU A 74 -12.38 -8.96 3.99
CA LEU A 74 -11.30 -8.08 3.56
C LEU A 74 -10.91 -8.25 2.08
N GLU A 75 -11.55 -9.17 1.33
CA GLU A 75 -11.20 -9.43 -0.07
C GLU A 75 -11.29 -8.14 -0.90
N LYS A 76 -12.42 -7.44 -0.82
CA LYS A 76 -12.66 -6.19 -1.53
C LYS A 76 -12.02 -5.01 -0.79
N PRO A 77 -11.33 -4.08 -1.49
CA PRO A 77 -10.72 -2.91 -0.86
C PRO A 77 -11.67 -2.07 0.00
N ALA A 78 -12.95 -1.99 -0.36
CA ALA A 78 -13.97 -1.28 0.42
C ALA A 78 -14.16 -1.84 1.84
N GLY A 79 -13.86 -3.13 2.08
CA GLY A 79 -13.89 -3.75 3.41
C GLY A 79 -12.62 -3.54 4.23
N ARG A 80 -11.55 -2.98 3.64
CA ARG A 80 -10.22 -2.87 4.26
C ARG A 80 -10.09 -1.61 5.11
N GLY A 81 -10.91 -1.49 6.14
CA GLY A 81 -10.74 -0.45 7.16
C GLY A 81 -9.41 -0.63 7.91
N VAL A 82 -8.62 0.44 8.05
CA VAL A 82 -7.26 0.39 8.65
C VAL A 82 -7.27 -0.29 10.03
N VAL A 83 -8.23 0.06 10.88
CA VAL A 83 -8.38 -0.54 12.22
C VAL A 83 -8.75 -2.02 12.15
N VAL A 84 -9.66 -2.41 11.25
CA VAL A 84 -10.10 -3.80 11.09
C VAL A 84 -8.95 -4.68 10.59
N VAL A 85 -8.16 -4.18 9.65
CA VAL A 85 -6.95 -4.84 9.16
C VAL A 85 -5.94 -5.02 10.30
N ALA A 86 -5.62 -3.95 11.03
CA ALA A 86 -4.67 -4.00 12.13
C ALA A 86 -5.08 -5.01 13.21
N LEU A 87 -6.35 -5.01 13.61
CA LEU A 87 -6.88 -5.95 14.61
C LEU A 87 -6.81 -7.40 14.13
N ASN A 88 -7.15 -7.68 12.86
CA ASN A 88 -7.03 -9.03 12.33
C ASN A 88 -5.57 -9.52 12.31
N LEU A 89 -4.62 -8.66 11.94
CA LEU A 89 -3.20 -9.02 11.93
C LEU A 89 -2.69 -9.31 13.36
N LEU A 90 -3.02 -8.45 14.32
CA LEU A 90 -2.61 -8.63 15.72
C LEU A 90 -3.27 -9.86 16.36
N PHE A 91 -4.59 -10.03 16.17
CA PHE A 91 -5.32 -11.19 16.68
C PHE A 91 -4.80 -12.49 16.07
N GLY A 92 -4.62 -12.52 14.74
CA GLY A 92 -4.07 -13.66 14.03
C GLY A 92 -2.66 -14.02 14.50
N ALA A 93 -1.80 -13.03 14.76
CA ALA A 93 -0.48 -13.25 15.35
C ALA A 93 -0.57 -13.89 16.74
N CYS A 94 -1.47 -13.41 17.62
CA CYS A 94 -1.69 -14.00 18.94
C CYS A 94 -2.15 -15.47 18.85
N VAL A 95 -3.08 -15.78 17.94
CA VAL A 95 -3.55 -17.16 17.70
C VAL A 95 -2.41 -18.04 17.20
N HIS A 96 -1.61 -17.53 16.26
CA HIS A 96 -0.46 -18.26 15.70
C HIS A 96 0.60 -18.56 16.77
N LEU A 97 0.96 -17.56 17.58
CA LEU A 97 1.92 -17.72 18.68
C LEU A 97 1.41 -18.72 19.73
N ARG A 98 0.12 -18.69 20.07
CA ARG A 98 -0.49 -19.66 20.98
C ARG A 98 -0.43 -21.09 20.42
N ARG A 99 -0.72 -21.27 19.13
CA ARG A 99 -0.57 -22.56 18.44
C ARG A 99 0.87 -23.08 18.52
N LEU A 100 1.85 -22.22 18.26
CA LEU A 100 3.27 -22.57 18.34
C LEU A 100 3.67 -22.97 19.77
N ALA A 101 3.24 -22.21 20.78
CA ALA A 101 3.55 -22.52 22.18
C ALA A 101 2.97 -23.88 22.62
N LEU A 102 1.74 -24.21 22.22
CA LEU A 102 1.13 -25.52 22.49
C LEU A 102 1.90 -26.65 21.80
N ARG A 103 2.27 -26.46 20.52
CA ARG A 103 3.06 -27.44 19.77
C ARG A 103 4.42 -27.72 20.41
N GLN A 104 5.09 -26.68 20.93
CA GLN A 104 6.36 -26.84 21.64
C GLN A 104 6.23 -27.65 22.93
N GLN A 105 5.04 -27.73 23.53
CA GLN A 105 4.73 -28.55 24.70
C GLN A 105 4.22 -29.95 24.32
N GLY A 106 4.28 -30.34 23.04
CA GLY A 106 3.78 -31.62 22.54
C GLY A 106 2.27 -31.68 22.33
N VAL A 107 1.53 -30.57 22.55
CA VAL A 107 0.09 -30.50 22.34
C VAL A 107 -0.20 -30.16 20.87
N THR A 108 -0.83 -31.10 20.15
CA THR A 108 -1.27 -30.89 18.76
C THR A 108 -2.79 -30.89 18.71
N LEU A 109 -3.37 -29.74 18.35
CA LEU A 109 -4.80 -29.57 18.11
C LEU A 109 -5.07 -29.37 16.61
N PRO A 110 -6.27 -29.71 16.12
CA PRO A 110 -6.66 -29.44 14.74
C PRO A 110 -6.61 -27.94 14.39
N ASP A 111 -6.37 -27.62 13.12
CA ASP A 111 -6.26 -26.23 12.64
C ASP A 111 -7.53 -25.40 12.88
N ALA A 112 -8.69 -26.05 12.93
CA ALA A 112 -9.96 -25.41 13.27
C ALA A 112 -9.96 -24.75 14.68
N ALA A 113 -9.10 -25.21 15.60
CA ALA A 113 -8.93 -24.59 16.92
C ALA A 113 -8.18 -23.24 16.86
N PHE A 114 -7.57 -22.90 15.71
CA PHE A 114 -6.75 -21.72 15.52
C PHE A 114 -7.20 -20.92 14.28
N PRO A 115 -8.36 -20.24 14.34
CA PRO A 115 -8.87 -19.49 13.22
C PRO A 115 -7.94 -18.31 12.88
N LEU A 116 -7.44 -18.29 11.64
CA LEU A 116 -6.57 -17.23 11.10
C LEU A 116 -7.21 -16.45 9.95
N ALA A 117 -8.41 -16.85 9.51
CA ALA A 117 -9.14 -16.15 8.47
C ALA A 117 -9.59 -14.77 8.95
N PRO A 118 -9.58 -13.73 8.09
CA PRO A 118 -10.05 -12.42 8.46
C PRO A 118 -11.50 -12.41 8.92
N MET A 119 -11.75 -11.74 10.03
CA MET A 119 -13.05 -11.58 10.66
C MET A 119 -13.53 -10.13 10.56
N SER A 120 -14.84 -9.96 10.61
CA SER A 120 -15.46 -8.65 10.67
C SER A 120 -15.10 -7.94 11.98
N ARG A 121 -15.24 -6.61 11.99
CA ARG A 121 -15.00 -5.80 13.18
C ARG A 121 -15.81 -6.27 14.39
N GLY A 122 -17.10 -6.55 14.22
CA GLY A 122 -17.96 -6.98 15.31
C GLY A 122 -17.58 -8.35 15.88
N GLU A 123 -17.05 -9.26 15.06
CA GLU A 123 -16.54 -10.55 15.53
C GLU A 123 -15.23 -10.40 16.32
N LEU A 124 -14.34 -9.51 15.87
CA LEU A 124 -13.11 -9.19 16.58
C LEU A 124 -13.39 -8.57 17.95
N GLU A 125 -14.31 -7.60 18.01
CA GLU A 125 -14.69 -6.94 19.26
C GLU A 125 -15.25 -7.94 20.28
N LYS A 126 -16.07 -8.90 19.85
CA LYS A 126 -16.58 -9.98 20.72
C LYS A 126 -15.52 -10.95 21.24
N ARG A 127 -14.36 -11.04 20.58
CA ARG A 127 -13.27 -11.95 20.99
C ARG A 127 -12.20 -11.25 21.84
N LEU A 128 -12.16 -9.92 21.78
CA LEU A 128 -11.18 -9.09 22.47
C LEU A 128 -11.74 -8.48 23.77
N GLY A 129 -13.07 -8.31 23.86
CA GLY A 129 -13.80 -7.99 25.09
C GLY A 129 -14.35 -9.23 25.77
#